data_AF-A0A9E3WS10-F1
#
_entry.id   AF-A0A9E3WS10-F1
#
_cell.length_a   1.000
_cell.length_b   1.000
_cell.length_c   1.000
_cell.angle_alpha   90.00
_cell.angle_beta   90.00
_cell.angle_gamma   90.00
#
_symmetry.space_group_name_H-M   'P 1'
#
loop_
_entity.id
_entity.type
_entity.pdbx_description
1 polymer ?
#
loop_
_entity_poly.entity_id
_entity_poly.type
_entity_poly.pdbx_seq_one_letter_code
_entity_poly.pdbx_strand_id
1 'polypeptide(L)'
;MMPKLSPACQTPATDGTVFITESDKVKHARAMVEEDLLVDHPIDCPICDKAGECHLQDYYFEHGMPQRRADIKPFHSRKRPMGDTVTLFVDRCVMCSRCVRFTREVSGTNELMVVSRGAHEEIDVFPGFPLDNKMSGNVVDLCPVGALGDRHFLYTQRVWFLKSHDN
;
A
#
# COMPACT_ATOMS: atom_id res chain seq x y z
N MET A 1 3.13 -25.37 20.86
CA MET A 1 3.22 -24.83 19.49
C MET A 1 1.94 -24.04 19.22
N MET A 2 2.03 -22.75 18.87
CA MET A 2 0.83 -21.97 18.54
C MET A 2 0.17 -22.55 17.28
N PRO A 3 -1.13 -22.92 17.32
CA PRO A 3 -1.77 -23.63 16.20
C PRO A 3 -2.01 -22.71 14.99
N LYS A 4 -2.05 -21.39 15.18
CA LYS A 4 -2.25 -20.38 14.13
C LYS A 4 -0.97 -19.58 13.89
N LEU A 5 -0.80 -19.13 12.66
CA LEU A 5 0.25 -18.15 12.34
C LEU A 5 -0.03 -16.85 13.07
N SER A 6 1.03 -16.16 13.47
CA SER A 6 0.95 -14.88 14.18
C SER A 6 1.60 -13.78 13.34
N PRO A 7 0.99 -12.58 13.29
CA PRO A 7 1.56 -11.45 12.56
C PRO A 7 2.84 -10.94 13.24
N ALA A 8 3.97 -11.04 12.53
CA ALA A 8 5.28 -10.71 13.09
C ALA A 8 5.41 -9.24 13.51
N CYS A 9 4.75 -8.31 12.82
CA CYS A 9 4.86 -6.87 13.09
C CYS A 9 4.31 -6.42 14.45
N GLN A 10 3.47 -7.23 15.11
CA GLN A 10 2.84 -6.89 16.39
C GLN A 10 3.06 -7.95 17.47
N THR A 11 3.69 -9.09 17.15
CA THR A 11 3.90 -10.18 18.11
C THR A 11 5.22 -9.92 18.85
N PRO A 12 5.21 -9.64 20.17
CA PRO A 12 6.43 -9.40 20.91
C PRO A 12 7.27 -10.68 21.00
N ALA A 13 8.59 -10.55 20.82
CA ALA A 13 9.52 -11.64 21.07
C ALA A 13 9.67 -11.85 22.59
N THR A 14 9.56 -13.10 23.05
CA THR A 14 9.84 -13.49 24.43
C THR A 14 11.06 -14.40 24.50
N ASP A 15 11.64 -14.56 25.67
CA ASP A 15 12.74 -15.50 25.86
C ASP A 15 12.36 -16.93 25.40
N GLY A 16 13.30 -17.60 24.73
CA GLY A 16 13.08 -18.92 24.13
C GLY A 16 12.16 -18.96 22.90
N THR A 17 11.74 -17.82 22.32
CA THR A 17 10.93 -17.81 21.10
C THR A 17 11.72 -18.33 19.90
N VAL A 18 11.17 -19.33 19.20
CA VAL A 18 11.73 -19.83 17.94
C VAL A 18 10.85 -19.36 16.79
N PHE A 19 11.41 -18.56 15.88
CA PHE A 19 10.73 -18.08 14.69
C PHE A 19 10.97 -19.02 13.51
N ILE A 20 9.88 -19.52 12.91
CA ILE A 20 9.93 -20.32 11.70
C ILE A 20 9.23 -19.53 10.60
N THR A 21 10.00 -18.88 9.74
CA THR A 21 9.48 -17.97 8.70
C THR A 21 9.33 -18.63 7.33
N GLU A 22 9.95 -19.78 7.11
CA GLU A 22 10.04 -20.43 5.78
C GLU A 22 9.33 -21.78 5.69
N SER A 23 8.48 -22.12 6.66
CA SER A 23 7.63 -23.31 6.58
C SER A 23 6.60 -23.20 5.45
N ASP A 24 6.14 -24.33 4.92
CA ASP A 24 5.11 -24.38 3.88
C ASP A 24 3.83 -23.65 4.29
N LYS A 25 3.47 -23.70 5.58
CA LYS A 25 2.32 -22.98 6.12
C LYS A 25 2.49 -21.47 6.01
N VAL A 26 3.69 -20.93 6.26
CA VAL A 26 3.97 -19.49 6.13
C VAL A 26 3.98 -19.08 4.67
N LYS A 27 4.64 -19.83 3.80
CA LYS A 27 4.68 -19.56 2.36
C LYS A 27 3.28 -19.55 1.75
N HIS A 28 2.46 -20.54 2.09
CA HIS A 28 1.07 -20.60 1.67
C HIS A 28 0.26 -19.40 2.17
N ALA A 29 0.43 -19.01 3.44
CA ALA A 29 -0.29 -17.86 3.99
C ALA A 29 0.11 -16.52 3.33
N ARG A 30 1.41 -16.31 3.03
CA ARG A 30 1.88 -15.15 2.26
C ARG A 30 1.20 -15.11 0.89
N ALA A 31 1.24 -16.23 0.16
CA ALA A 31 0.64 -16.34 -1.17
C ALA A 31 -0.87 -16.07 -1.17
N MET A 32 -1.58 -16.50 -0.13
CA MET A 32 -3.01 -16.24 0.06
C MET A 32 -3.30 -14.76 0.32
N VAL A 33 -2.51 -14.10 1.18
CA VAL A 33 -2.66 -12.66 1.43
C VAL A 33 -2.40 -11.86 0.15
N GLU A 34 -1.36 -12.21 -0.61
CA GLU A 34 -1.08 -11.54 -1.88
C GLU A 34 -2.22 -11.74 -2.90
N GLU A 35 -2.84 -12.92 -2.95
CA GLU A 35 -4.02 -13.14 -3.79
C GLU A 35 -5.20 -12.27 -3.33
N ASP A 36 -5.50 -12.24 -2.02
CA ASP A 36 -6.60 -11.42 -1.47
C ASP A 36 -6.41 -9.93 -1.77
N LEU A 37 -5.17 -9.43 -1.68
CA LEU A 37 -4.85 -8.03 -2.03
C LEU A 37 -5.07 -7.74 -3.51
N LEU A 38 -4.92 -8.72 -4.40
CA LEU A 38 -5.02 -8.55 -5.84
C LEU A 38 -6.42 -8.81 -6.42
N VAL A 39 -7.33 -9.45 -5.67
CA VAL A 39 -8.70 -9.73 -6.14
C VAL A 39 -9.44 -8.45 -6.54
N ASP A 40 -9.31 -7.40 -5.73
CA ASP A 40 -9.97 -6.10 -5.94
C ASP A 40 -9.02 -5.03 -6.53
N HIS A 41 -7.72 -5.34 -6.67
CA HIS A 41 -6.71 -4.39 -7.20
C HIS A 41 -6.73 -4.36 -8.75
N PRO A 42 -6.70 -3.18 -9.37
CA PRO A 42 -6.74 -3.05 -10.83
C PRO A 42 -5.42 -3.50 -11.47
N ILE A 43 -5.51 -4.00 -12.71
CA ILE A 43 -4.34 -4.37 -13.54
C ILE A 43 -3.76 -3.11 -14.21
N ASP A 44 -3.36 -2.17 -13.37
CA ASP A 44 -2.93 -0.82 -13.77
C ASP A 44 -1.42 -0.69 -13.89
N CYS A 45 -0.65 -1.76 -13.63
CA CYS A 45 0.82 -1.73 -13.60
C CYS A 45 1.48 -0.98 -14.77
N PRO A 46 1.02 -1.09 -16.04
CA PRO A 46 1.63 -0.35 -17.15
C PRO A 46 1.47 1.19 -17.06
N ILE A 47 0.40 1.68 -16.42
CA ILE A 47 0.08 3.10 -16.28
C ILE A 47 0.32 3.64 -14.87
N CYS A 48 0.50 2.77 -13.88
CA CYS A 48 0.77 3.11 -12.50
C CYS A 48 2.17 3.73 -12.36
N ASP A 49 2.31 4.89 -11.71
CA ASP A 49 3.57 5.62 -11.58
C ASP A 49 4.62 4.82 -10.78
N LYS A 50 4.17 4.18 -9.70
CA LYS A 50 4.94 3.34 -8.76
C LYS A 50 5.48 2.03 -9.37
N ALA A 51 5.20 1.73 -10.64
CA ALA A 51 5.67 0.51 -11.27
C ALA A 51 7.21 0.46 -11.26
N GLY A 52 7.78 -0.69 -10.87
CA GLY A 52 9.22 -0.87 -10.67
C GLY A 52 9.76 -0.46 -9.29
N GLU A 53 8.93 0.15 -8.46
CA GLU A 53 9.21 0.45 -7.04
C GLU A 53 7.99 0.14 -6.15
N CYS A 54 7.14 -0.80 -6.61
CA CYS A 54 5.90 -1.16 -5.95
C CYS A 54 6.10 -2.43 -5.13
N HIS A 55 6.00 -2.32 -3.81
CA HIS A 55 6.16 -3.47 -2.92
C HIS A 55 5.12 -4.57 -3.17
N LEU A 56 3.90 -4.21 -3.60
CA LEU A 56 2.89 -5.22 -3.98
C LEU A 56 3.34 -6.05 -5.20
N GLN A 57 4.02 -5.43 -6.17
CA GLN A 57 4.58 -6.16 -7.31
C GLN A 57 5.73 -7.07 -6.86
N ASP A 58 6.64 -6.55 -6.05
CA ASP A 58 7.80 -7.28 -5.57
C ASP A 58 7.39 -8.48 -4.69
N TYR A 59 6.48 -8.28 -3.74
CA TYR A 59 5.99 -9.34 -2.85
C TYR A 59 5.15 -10.37 -3.58
N TYR A 60 4.31 -9.97 -4.54
CA TYR A 60 3.61 -10.94 -5.36
C TYR A 60 4.59 -11.76 -6.22
N PHE A 61 5.64 -11.14 -6.77
CA PHE A 61 6.66 -11.86 -7.51
C PHE A 61 7.42 -12.86 -6.64
N GLU A 62 7.74 -12.50 -5.40
CA GLU A 62 8.51 -13.34 -4.48
C GLU A 62 7.67 -14.42 -3.78
N HIS A 63 6.42 -14.13 -3.46
CA HIS A 63 5.60 -14.94 -2.56
C HIS A 63 4.22 -15.32 -3.10
N GLY A 64 3.80 -14.76 -4.24
CA GLY A 64 2.50 -15.01 -4.85
C GLY A 64 2.37 -16.41 -5.45
N MET A 65 1.14 -16.80 -5.78
CA MET A 65 0.87 -18.03 -6.53
C MET A 65 1.07 -17.81 -8.03
N PRO A 66 1.56 -18.82 -8.79
CA PRO A 66 1.75 -18.69 -10.23
C PRO A 66 0.42 -18.59 -11.00
N GLN A 67 -0.67 -19.08 -10.43
CA GLN A 67 -2.00 -19.07 -11.02
C GLN A 67 -3.01 -18.55 -9.99
N ARG A 68 -3.88 -17.64 -10.44
CA ARG A 68 -5.02 -17.16 -9.66
C ARG A 68 -6.08 -18.25 -9.52
N ARG A 69 -6.79 -18.26 -8.39
CA ARG A 69 -7.93 -19.14 -8.13
C ARG A 69 -9.27 -18.43 -8.30
N ALA A 70 -9.27 -17.10 -8.22
CA ALA A 70 -10.44 -16.26 -8.43
C ALA A 70 -10.27 -15.34 -9.64
N ASP A 71 -11.40 -14.96 -10.24
CA ASP A 71 -11.43 -13.87 -11.22
C ASP A 71 -11.27 -12.53 -10.52
N ILE A 72 -10.51 -11.63 -11.15
CA ILE A 72 -10.29 -10.27 -10.68
C ILE A 72 -11.60 -9.49 -10.84
N LYS A 73 -12.00 -8.78 -9.80
CA LYS A 73 -13.19 -7.93 -9.79
C LYS A 73 -12.78 -6.54 -9.30
N PRO A 74 -12.07 -5.76 -10.13
CA PRO A 74 -11.45 -4.54 -9.66
C PRO A 74 -12.47 -3.59 -9.05
N PHE A 75 -12.14 -3.06 -7.88
CA PHE A 75 -12.87 -1.92 -7.35
C PHE A 75 -12.52 -0.69 -8.16
N HIS A 76 -13.50 -0.10 -8.84
CA HIS A 76 -13.29 1.14 -9.59
C HIS A 76 -13.80 2.33 -8.78
N SER A 77 -12.89 3.22 -8.41
CA SER A 77 -13.22 4.48 -7.75
C SER A 77 -12.46 5.64 -8.39
N ARG A 78 -12.80 6.87 -7.98
CA ARG A 78 -12.35 8.08 -8.64
C ARG A 78 -10.94 8.45 -8.20
N LYS A 79 -10.11 8.85 -9.17
CA LYS A 79 -8.91 9.65 -8.91
C LYS A 79 -9.33 11.03 -8.39
N ARG A 80 -8.74 11.49 -7.28
CA ARG A 80 -9.00 12.82 -6.71
C ARG A 80 -7.73 13.48 -6.15
N PRO A 81 -7.58 14.81 -6.29
CA PRO A 81 -6.51 15.53 -5.61
C PRO A 81 -6.79 15.53 -4.11
N MET A 82 -5.76 15.26 -3.30
CA MET A 82 -5.85 15.34 -1.84
C MET A 82 -5.42 16.71 -1.31
N GLY A 83 -4.74 17.49 -2.15
CA GLY A 83 -4.20 18.82 -1.90
C GLY A 83 -3.44 19.26 -3.16
N ASP A 84 -2.49 20.17 -3.00
CA ASP A 84 -1.73 20.69 -4.14
C ASP A 84 -0.67 19.73 -4.68
N THR A 85 -0.10 18.90 -3.80
CA THR A 85 1.05 18.02 -4.08
C THR A 85 0.67 16.57 -4.32
N VAL A 86 -0.37 16.04 -3.68
CA VAL A 86 -0.68 14.60 -3.69
C VAL A 86 -1.99 14.31 -4.44
N THR A 87 -1.96 13.29 -5.31
CA THR A 87 -3.13 12.70 -5.94
C THR A 87 -3.41 11.32 -5.36
N LEU A 88 -4.67 11.03 -5.05
CA LEU A 88 -5.14 9.70 -4.67
C LEU A 88 -5.77 8.97 -5.86
N PHE A 89 -5.29 7.76 -6.12
CA PHE A 89 -5.88 6.73 -6.96
C PHE A 89 -6.46 5.67 -6.04
N VAL A 90 -7.75 5.80 -5.75
CA VAL A 90 -8.42 5.04 -4.67
C VAL A 90 -8.43 3.54 -4.95
N ASP A 91 -8.66 3.16 -6.20
CA ASP A 91 -8.70 1.79 -6.71
C ASP A 91 -7.38 1.02 -6.51
N ARG A 92 -6.25 1.74 -6.42
CA ARG A 92 -4.94 1.12 -6.20
C ARG A 92 -4.58 0.94 -4.72
N CYS A 93 -5.42 1.38 -3.79
CA CYS A 93 -5.12 1.28 -2.36
C CYS A 93 -5.33 -0.14 -1.84
N VAL A 94 -4.36 -0.64 -1.06
CA VAL A 94 -4.44 -1.93 -0.34
C VAL A 94 -4.81 -1.76 1.13
N MET A 95 -5.34 -0.59 1.50
CA MET A 95 -5.85 -0.28 2.85
C MET A 95 -4.88 -0.57 4.02
N CYS A 96 -3.57 -0.45 3.79
CA CYS A 96 -2.54 -0.68 4.82
C CYS A 96 -2.50 0.39 5.94
N SER A 97 -3.26 1.49 5.81
CA SER A 97 -3.35 2.62 6.76
C SER A 97 -2.06 3.38 7.09
N ARG A 98 -0.94 3.14 6.38
CA ARG A 98 0.34 3.81 6.64
C ARG A 98 0.25 5.34 6.55
N CYS A 99 -0.42 5.86 5.52
CA CYS A 99 -0.60 7.29 5.31
C CYS A 99 -1.45 7.95 6.42
N VAL A 100 -2.54 7.30 6.84
CA VAL A 100 -3.39 7.76 7.95
C VAL A 100 -2.58 7.84 9.24
N ARG A 101 -1.85 6.76 9.59
CA ARG A 101 -0.97 6.76 10.78
C ARG A 101 0.10 7.84 10.71
N PHE A 102 0.72 8.05 9.55
CA PHE A 102 1.71 9.11 9.37
C PHE A 102 1.12 10.50 9.64
N THR A 103 -0.05 10.81 9.06
CA THR A 103 -0.67 12.11 9.28
C THR A 103 -1.11 12.34 10.72
N ARG A 104 -1.43 11.26 11.44
CA ARG A 104 -1.78 11.30 12.86
C ARG A 104 -0.59 11.41 13.79
N GLU A 105 0.44 10.61 13.55
CA GLU A 105 1.51 10.35 14.52
C GLU A 105 2.77 11.17 14.23
N VAL A 106 3.03 11.50 12.96
CA VAL A 106 4.26 12.18 12.54
C VAL A 106 4.00 13.65 12.19
N SER A 107 3.06 13.94 11.28
CA SER A 107 2.69 15.33 11.02
C SER A 107 1.78 15.92 12.09
N GLY A 108 0.99 15.07 12.77
CA GLY A 108 0.07 15.48 13.84
C GLY A 108 -1.17 16.24 13.34
N THR A 109 -1.41 16.26 12.03
CA THR A 109 -2.43 17.09 11.36
C THR A 109 -3.73 16.33 11.05
N ASN A 110 -3.68 14.99 11.04
CA ASN A 110 -4.86 14.10 10.97
C ASN A 110 -5.80 14.31 9.75
N GLU A 111 -5.29 14.74 8.60
CA GLU A 111 -6.15 15.05 7.45
C GLU A 111 -6.63 13.80 6.72
N LEU A 112 -5.82 12.73 6.68
CA LEU A 112 -6.20 11.47 6.03
C LEU A 112 -6.91 10.55 7.00
N MET A 113 -8.01 9.96 6.55
CA MET A 113 -8.81 9.00 7.32
C MET A 113 -9.26 7.82 6.47
N VAL A 114 -9.70 6.75 7.14
CA VAL A 114 -10.46 5.68 6.51
C VAL A 114 -11.94 6.06 6.60
N VAL A 115 -12.60 6.17 5.45
CA VAL A 115 -14.06 6.35 5.34
C VAL A 115 -14.73 5.03 4.99
N SER A 116 -16.04 4.94 5.23
CA SER A 116 -16.84 3.72 4.99
C SER A 116 -16.37 2.51 5.81
N ARG A 117 -16.70 1.27 5.39
CA ARG A 117 -16.40 0.04 6.14
C ARG A 117 -16.40 -1.19 5.24
N GLY A 118 -15.55 -2.16 5.57
CA GLY A 118 -15.50 -3.46 4.89
C GLY A 118 -15.00 -3.29 3.45
N ALA A 119 -15.55 -4.02 2.49
CA ALA A 119 -15.15 -3.94 1.08
C ALA A 119 -15.42 -2.57 0.40
N HIS A 120 -16.02 -1.61 1.11
CA HIS A 120 -16.27 -0.26 0.62
C HIS A 120 -15.41 0.79 1.32
N GLU A 121 -14.44 0.38 2.13
CA GLU A 121 -13.53 1.31 2.78
C GLU A 121 -12.67 2.06 1.77
N GLU A 122 -12.45 3.35 2.00
CA GLU A 122 -11.57 4.18 1.18
C GLU A 122 -10.70 5.05 2.08
N ILE A 123 -9.53 5.46 1.59
CA ILE A 123 -8.78 6.57 2.17
C ILE A 123 -9.38 7.87 1.64
N ASP A 124 -9.64 8.85 2.51
CA ASP A 124 -10.07 10.19 2.07
C ASP A 124 -9.69 11.29 3.06
N VAL A 125 -9.97 12.53 2.66
CA VAL A 125 -9.93 13.74 3.51
C VAL A 125 -11.34 14.22 3.82
N PHE A 126 -11.48 14.99 4.91
CA PHE A 126 -12.78 15.62 5.18
C PHE A 126 -13.03 16.75 4.17
N PRO A 127 -14.25 16.92 3.64
CA PRO A 127 -14.56 18.04 2.76
C PRO A 127 -14.16 19.40 3.35
N GLY A 128 -13.33 20.14 2.64
CA GLY A 128 -12.80 21.45 3.09
C GLY A 128 -11.51 21.38 3.91
N PHE A 129 -10.99 20.19 4.20
CA PHE A 129 -9.74 19.99 4.94
C PHE A 129 -8.80 19.11 4.10
N PRO A 130 -8.16 19.68 3.07
CA PRO A 130 -7.23 18.93 2.22
C PRO A 130 -6.00 18.48 3.03
N LEU A 131 -5.26 17.52 2.47
CA LEU A 131 -3.91 17.19 2.89
C LEU A 131 -2.97 18.36 2.58
N ASP A 132 -2.93 19.32 3.49
CA ASP A 132 -2.16 20.55 3.38
C ASP A 132 -1.29 20.74 4.64
N ASN A 133 -0.17 20.02 4.64
CA ASN A 133 0.86 20.18 5.64
C ASN A 133 2.25 20.13 5.00
N LYS A 134 3.26 20.63 5.73
CA LYS A 134 4.65 20.73 5.27
C LYS A 134 5.31 19.39 4.91
N MET A 135 4.73 18.28 5.36
CA MET A 135 5.23 16.92 5.16
C MET A 135 4.29 16.08 4.29
N SER A 136 3.32 16.71 3.60
CA SER A 136 2.27 16.02 2.84
C SER A 136 2.85 15.10 1.77
N GLY A 137 3.93 15.49 1.09
CA GLY A 137 4.58 14.69 0.06
C GLY A 137 5.11 13.34 0.56
N ASN A 138 5.51 13.23 1.83
CA ASN A 138 6.10 12.01 2.39
C ASN A 138 5.12 10.82 2.39
N VAL A 139 3.80 11.06 2.26
CA VAL A 139 2.82 9.98 2.16
C VAL A 139 2.96 9.19 0.85
N VAL A 140 3.53 9.78 -0.21
CA VAL A 140 3.80 9.14 -1.50
C VAL A 140 4.89 8.08 -1.36
N ASP A 141 5.96 8.42 -0.63
CA ASP A 141 7.07 7.51 -0.36
C ASP A 141 6.64 6.37 0.57
N LEU A 142 5.88 6.69 1.62
CA LEU A 142 5.35 5.72 2.58
C LEU A 142 4.36 4.72 1.98
N CYS A 143 3.66 5.11 0.91
CA CYS A 143 2.67 4.27 0.27
C CYS A 143 3.36 3.08 -0.42
N PRO A 144 3.03 1.83 -0.04
CA PRO A 144 3.66 0.65 -0.62
C PRO A 144 3.18 0.34 -2.06
N VAL A 145 2.18 1.08 -2.53
CA VAL A 145 1.48 0.90 -3.81
C VAL A 145 1.28 2.25 -4.47
N GLY A 146 0.90 2.28 -5.75
CA GLY A 146 0.67 3.53 -6.49
C GLY A 146 -0.66 4.22 -6.22
N ALA A 147 -1.16 4.14 -4.98
CA ALA A 147 -2.40 4.80 -4.58
C ALA A 147 -2.19 6.30 -4.31
N LEU A 148 -1.05 6.68 -3.73
CA LEU A 148 -0.70 8.08 -3.49
C LEU A 148 0.44 8.44 -4.43
N GLY A 149 0.23 9.41 -5.32
CA GLY A 149 1.22 9.86 -6.29
C GLY A 149 1.52 11.35 -6.17
N ASP A 150 2.77 11.71 -6.43
CA ASP A 150 3.23 13.10 -6.47
C ASP A 150 2.78 13.77 -7.78
N ARG A 151 1.94 14.80 -7.67
CA ARG A 151 1.40 15.57 -8.79
C ARG A 151 2.46 16.18 -9.67
N HIS A 152 3.64 16.49 -9.13
CA HIS A 152 4.72 17.10 -9.88
C HIS A 152 5.54 16.07 -10.68
N PHE A 153 5.59 14.83 -10.23
CA PHE A 153 6.38 13.78 -10.88
C PHE A 153 5.54 12.82 -11.74
N LEU A 154 4.25 12.66 -11.43
CA LEU A 154 3.33 11.74 -12.09
C LEU A 154 3.52 11.71 -13.62
N TYR A 155 3.88 10.53 -14.13
CA TYR A 155 4.04 10.24 -15.57
C TYR A 155 5.19 10.96 -16.29
N THR A 156 6.10 11.58 -15.55
CA THR A 156 7.26 12.25 -16.14
C THR A 156 8.34 11.24 -16.54
N GLN A 157 8.64 10.27 -15.69
CA GLN A 157 9.69 9.28 -15.92
C GLN A 157 9.44 8.00 -15.10
N ARG A 158 10.03 6.87 -15.50
CA ARG A 158 10.02 5.64 -14.70
C ARG A 158 11.25 5.53 -13.81
N VAL A 159 11.09 4.92 -12.64
CA VAL A 159 12.16 4.81 -11.63
C VAL A 159 13.44 4.16 -12.17
N TRP A 160 13.34 3.17 -13.07
CA TRP A 160 14.49 2.50 -13.68
C TRP A 160 15.27 3.35 -14.72
N PHE A 161 14.74 4.51 -15.11
CA PHE A 161 15.47 5.49 -15.93
C PHE A 161 16.11 6.59 -15.09
N LEU A 162 15.80 6.68 -13.79
CA LEU A 162 16.42 7.65 -12.89
C LEU A 162 17.83 7.22 -12.53
N LYS A 163 18.72 8.19 -12.38
CA LYS A 163 20.07 7.98 -11.85
C LYS A 163 20.07 8.44 -10.40
N SER A 164 20.41 7.54 -9.49
CA SER A 164 20.67 7.91 -8.11
C SER A 164 22.03 8.60 -8.02
N HIS A 165 22.09 9.68 -7.25
CA HIS A 165 23.32 10.34 -6.87
C HIS A 165 23.31 10.42 -5.34
N ASP A 166 24.38 9.97 -4.70
CA ASP A 166 24.54 10.18 -3.27
C ASP A 166 24.72 11.69 -3.04
N ASN A 167 23.87 12.26 -2.17
CA ASN A 167 24.04 13.63 -1.67
C ASN A 167 25.18 13.71 -0.66
#